data_AF-A0A4P5Z9G7-F1
#
_entry.id   AF-A0A4P5Z9G7-F1
#
_cell.length_a   1.000
_cell.length_b   1.000
_cell.length_c   1.000
_cell.angle_alpha   90.00
_cell.angle_beta   90.00
_cell.angle_gamma   90.00
#
_symmetry.space_group_name_H-M   'P 1'
#
loop_
_entity.id
_entity.type
_entity.pdbx_description
1 polymer ?
#
loop_
_entity_poly.entity_id
_entity_poly.type
_entity_poly.pdbx_seq_one_letter_code
_entity_poly.pdbx_strand_id
1 'polypeptide(L)'
;MTQTPEDFSPFISSTPDPSVDTAKLIQLLRRKERNWVEWGDACAQLQKSGYNPQQIFEETGFEPIQQNQIIVAGQVFTSLVKGNLSEEIRSRFQQRGSDILYEFRILNQAERVMATEFSDQRKLDADEARELAKAIKEFSRFSVLPPGFSDHPGDALAYQAWKAARQQHDLQQRSRLIAKGLKYAHSQTARETIEQLLTDFSITAKKSAPRLPMYRLETEEDLPRLIPVVGKFPLTPSDFKAVPLIEELGAFSIVKSSGNAAWVAVPGWQVVRKSEDPIAVLGNSANLPNPLPGKSEPVLILIDRAQREWDIDSYFLVEKSENLELQWFDETPDIHLLGKLILIMRPKKVLDEDQIHDVWQIDE
;
A
#
# COMPACT_ATOMS: atom_id res chain seq x y z
N MET A 1 14.41 9.01 -21.00
CA MET A 1 15.27 8.57 -19.88
C MET A 1 14.82 9.33 -18.65
N THR A 2 13.95 8.73 -17.86
CA THR A 2 13.31 9.36 -16.71
C THR A 2 13.18 8.27 -15.66
N GLN A 3 14.09 8.32 -14.69
CA GLN A 3 14.13 7.39 -13.57
C GLN A 3 13.02 7.78 -12.59
N THR A 4 12.15 6.82 -12.31
CA THR A 4 11.15 6.83 -11.25
C THR A 4 11.84 6.76 -9.88
N PRO A 5 11.33 7.43 -8.83
CA PRO A 5 11.91 7.32 -7.49
C PRO A 5 11.62 5.92 -6.91
N GLU A 6 12.65 5.24 -6.42
CA GLU A 6 12.55 3.96 -5.72
C GLU A 6 11.79 4.11 -4.39
N ASP A 7 10.78 3.25 -4.23
CA ASP A 7 10.01 3.08 -3.01
C ASP A 7 10.87 2.33 -1.99
N PHE A 8 11.38 3.03 -0.97
CA PHE A 8 12.14 2.42 0.13
C PHE A 8 11.18 1.79 1.15
N SER A 9 10.78 0.56 0.89
CA SER A 9 10.30 -0.35 1.93
C SER A 9 11.51 -1.13 2.47
N PRO A 10 11.90 -0.98 3.75
CA PRO A 10 12.98 -1.79 4.31
C PRO A 10 12.44 -3.19 4.57
N PHE A 11 12.63 -4.10 3.59
CA PHE A 11 12.64 -5.52 3.89
C PHE A 11 13.77 -5.77 4.89
N ILE A 12 13.39 -6.06 6.13
CA ILE A 12 14.31 -6.42 7.21
C ILE A 12 14.89 -7.79 6.87
N SER A 13 16.16 -7.81 6.46
CA SER A 13 16.95 -9.04 6.31
C SER A 13 16.96 -9.82 7.64
N SER A 14 16.56 -11.08 7.58
CA SER A 14 16.40 -12.03 8.70
C SER A 14 17.68 -12.83 9.00
N THR A 15 18.86 -12.24 8.80
CA THR A 15 20.12 -12.87 9.22
C THR A 15 20.67 -12.13 10.46
N PRO A 16 20.74 -12.79 11.64
CA PRO A 16 21.34 -12.19 12.83
C PRO A 16 22.83 -11.94 12.57
N ASP A 17 23.29 -10.73 12.84
CA ASP A 17 24.70 -10.36 12.74
C ASP A 17 25.44 -10.94 13.98
N PRO A 18 26.37 -11.90 13.82
CA PRO A 18 26.99 -12.62 14.94
C PRO A 18 27.93 -11.77 15.81
N SER A 19 28.11 -10.48 15.51
CA SER A 19 28.93 -9.55 16.31
C SER A 19 28.17 -8.75 17.36
N VAL A 20 26.84 -8.86 17.45
CA VAL A 20 26.04 -8.07 18.41
C VAL A 20 25.93 -8.80 19.74
N ASP A 21 26.53 -8.23 20.79
CA ASP A 21 26.42 -8.73 22.17
C ASP A 21 25.05 -8.33 22.77
N THR A 22 24.03 -9.13 22.46
CA THR A 22 22.64 -8.89 22.88
C THR A 22 22.50 -8.79 24.40
N ALA A 23 23.29 -9.54 25.17
CA ALA A 23 23.27 -9.53 26.63
C ALA A 23 23.68 -8.15 27.19
N LYS A 24 24.68 -7.49 26.60
CA LYS A 24 25.05 -6.11 26.97
C LYS A 24 23.94 -5.11 26.65
N LEU A 25 23.26 -5.25 25.51
CA LEU A 25 22.15 -4.38 25.13
C LEU A 25 20.98 -4.51 26.12
N ILE A 26 20.62 -5.74 26.49
CA ILE A 26 19.60 -6.02 27.51
C ILE A 26 19.99 -5.39 28.85
N GLN A 27 21.26 -5.52 29.27
CA GLN A 27 21.73 -4.93 30.52
C GLN A 27 21.66 -3.40 30.52
N LEU A 28 22.06 -2.76 29.40
CA LEU A 28 21.99 -1.32 29.20
C LEU A 28 20.54 -0.82 29.35
N LEU A 29 19.59 -1.50 28.70
CA LEU A 29 18.17 -1.17 28.77
C LEU A 29 17.60 -1.41 30.18
N ARG A 30 17.84 -2.57 30.78
CA ARG A 30 17.34 -2.92 32.12
C ARG A 30 17.78 -1.92 33.20
N ARG A 31 19.02 -1.41 33.09
CA ARG A 31 19.57 -0.42 34.02
C ARG A 31 19.28 1.03 33.63
N LYS A 32 18.65 1.26 32.47
CA LYS A 32 18.42 2.59 31.88
C LYS A 32 19.71 3.40 31.81
N GLU A 33 20.80 2.76 31.42
CA GLU A 33 22.11 3.41 31.28
C GLU A 33 22.10 4.31 30.04
N ARG A 34 22.75 5.48 30.13
CA ARG A 34 22.86 6.48 29.06
C ARG A 34 21.54 7.20 28.72
N ASN A 35 21.25 7.49 27.44
CA ASN A 35 20.08 8.28 27.02
C ASN A 35 19.09 7.49 26.15
N TRP A 36 17.92 8.10 25.93
CA TRP A 36 16.81 7.47 25.21
C TRP A 36 17.12 7.16 23.74
N VAL A 37 18.02 7.90 23.10
CA VAL A 37 18.44 7.65 21.70
C VAL A 37 19.18 6.32 21.64
N GLU A 38 20.11 6.11 22.57
CA GLU A 38 20.86 4.85 22.67
C GLU A 38 19.98 3.68 23.11
N TRP A 39 18.94 3.93 23.91
CA TRP A 39 17.91 2.92 24.19
C TRP A 39 17.15 2.52 22.92
N GLY A 40 16.80 3.49 22.06
CA GLY A 40 16.20 3.23 20.75
C GLY A 40 17.09 2.39 19.85
N ASP A 41 18.37 2.72 19.75
CA ASP A 41 19.34 1.95 18.98
C ASP A 41 19.50 0.52 19.51
N ALA A 42 19.55 0.35 20.83
CA ALA A 42 19.64 -0.96 21.47
C ALA A 42 18.38 -1.81 21.20
N CYS A 43 17.18 -1.24 21.33
CA CYS A 43 15.93 -1.93 21.01
C CYS A 43 15.86 -2.32 19.52
N ALA A 44 16.27 -1.44 18.61
CA ALA A 44 16.30 -1.73 17.18
C ALA A 44 17.29 -2.87 16.84
N GLN A 45 18.47 -2.88 17.48
CA GLN A 45 19.46 -3.94 17.31
C GLN A 45 18.98 -5.29 17.85
N LEU A 46 18.30 -5.31 19.01
CA LEU A 46 17.68 -6.52 19.55
C LEU A 46 16.60 -7.07 18.63
N GLN A 47 15.72 -6.21 18.10
CA GLN A 47 14.69 -6.61 17.13
C GLN A 47 15.29 -7.19 15.85
N LYS A 48 16.34 -6.56 15.31
CA LYS A 48 17.08 -7.07 14.14
C LYS A 48 17.77 -8.42 14.43
N SER A 49 18.11 -8.67 15.69
CA SER A 49 18.72 -9.93 16.16
C SER A 49 17.68 -11.01 16.48
N GLY A 50 16.39 -10.78 16.22
CA GLY A 50 15.32 -11.77 16.35
C GLY A 50 14.49 -11.68 17.63
N TYR A 51 14.72 -10.68 18.50
CA TYR A 51 13.88 -10.47 19.68
C TYR A 51 12.57 -9.79 19.29
N ASN A 52 11.44 -10.35 19.74
CA ASN A 52 10.16 -9.67 19.60
C ASN A 52 9.96 -8.62 20.72
N PRO A 53 9.06 -7.64 20.56
CA PRO A 53 8.86 -6.57 21.55
C PRO A 53 8.46 -7.08 22.95
N GLN A 54 7.75 -8.22 23.03
CA GLN A 54 7.34 -8.81 24.30
C GLN A 54 8.53 -9.39 25.06
N GLN A 55 9.45 -10.07 24.37
CA GLN A 55 10.70 -10.58 24.96
C GLN A 55 11.57 -9.43 25.50
N ILE A 56 11.71 -8.34 24.74
CA ILE A 56 12.45 -7.15 25.20
C ILE A 56 11.79 -6.56 26.46
N PHE A 57 10.46 -6.50 26.52
CA PHE A 57 9.74 -6.04 27.70
C PHE A 57 10.01 -6.94 28.92
N GLU A 58 9.88 -8.25 28.78
CA GLU A 58 10.14 -9.22 29.86
C GLU A 58 11.56 -9.10 30.41
N GLU A 59 12.53 -8.83 29.54
CA GLU A 59 13.93 -8.73 29.94
C GLU A 59 14.35 -7.34 30.43
N THR A 60 13.67 -6.26 30.07
CA THR A 60 14.17 -4.89 30.31
C THR A 60 13.17 -3.96 31.01
N GLY A 61 11.88 -4.28 30.95
CA GLY A 61 10.78 -3.43 31.41
C GLY A 61 10.38 -2.30 30.45
N PHE A 62 10.96 -2.23 29.25
CA PHE A 62 10.51 -1.29 28.21
C PHE A 62 9.24 -1.82 27.54
N GLU A 63 8.12 -1.12 27.70
CA GLU A 63 6.86 -1.52 27.07
C GLU A 63 6.96 -1.44 25.54
N PRO A 64 6.25 -2.31 24.78
CA PRO A 64 6.27 -2.28 23.32
C PRO A 64 5.96 -0.90 22.71
N ILE A 65 5.04 -0.14 23.31
CA ILE A 65 4.70 1.22 22.89
C ILE A 65 5.91 2.15 23.05
N GLN A 66 6.59 2.07 24.20
CA GLN A 66 7.78 2.87 24.49
C GLN A 66 8.95 2.48 23.57
N GLN A 67 9.15 1.18 23.32
CA GLN A 67 10.16 0.69 22.37
C GLN A 67 9.95 1.31 20.98
N ASN A 68 8.74 1.21 20.43
CA ASN A 68 8.42 1.82 19.14
C ASN A 68 8.65 3.33 19.14
N GLN A 69 8.24 4.03 20.20
CA GLN A 69 8.44 5.47 20.32
C GLN A 69 9.92 5.85 20.26
N ILE A 70 10.77 5.25 21.09
CA ILE A 70 12.20 5.60 21.16
C ILE A 70 12.99 5.15 19.92
N ILE A 71 12.62 4.03 19.29
CA ILE A 71 13.24 3.58 18.03
C ILE A 71 12.97 4.61 16.93
N VAL A 72 11.70 4.95 16.70
CA VAL A 72 11.32 5.88 15.63
C VAL A 72 11.82 7.29 15.92
N ALA A 73 11.71 7.76 17.17
CA ALA A 73 12.27 9.05 17.58
C ALA A 73 13.80 9.08 17.42
N GLY A 74 14.50 7.97 17.64
CA GLY A 74 15.96 7.87 17.46
C GLY A 74 16.37 7.99 15.99
N GLN A 75 15.55 7.44 15.09
CA GLN A 75 15.72 7.63 13.64
C GLN A 75 15.49 9.10 13.24
N VAL A 76 14.47 9.75 13.80
CA VAL A 76 14.23 11.19 13.60
C VAL A 76 15.42 11.99 14.12
N PHE A 77 15.92 11.69 15.33
CA PHE A 77 17.10 12.33 15.89
C PHE A 77 18.34 12.18 14.99
N THR A 78 18.58 10.98 14.47
CA THR A 78 19.66 10.74 13.50
C THR A 78 19.50 11.59 12.24
N SER A 79 18.27 11.74 11.75
CA SER A 79 17.94 12.62 10.63
C SER A 79 18.23 14.10 10.93
N LEU A 80 18.00 14.55 12.17
CA LEU A 80 18.30 15.92 12.62
C LEU A 80 19.80 16.19 12.68
N VAL A 81 20.59 15.23 13.18
CA VAL A 81 22.06 15.34 13.19
C VAL A 81 22.59 15.47 11.76
N LYS A 82 22.10 14.65 10.83
CA LYS A 82 22.45 14.74 9.41
C LYS A 82 21.95 16.03 8.75
N GLY A 83 20.91 16.65 9.30
CA GLY A 83 20.32 17.89 8.84
C GLY A 83 20.99 19.15 9.41
N ASN A 84 22.11 19.03 10.12
CA ASN A 84 22.84 20.13 10.76
C ASN A 84 22.01 20.93 11.78
N LEU A 85 21.13 20.28 12.54
CA LEU A 85 20.47 20.92 13.69
C LEU A 85 21.52 21.48 14.66
N SER A 86 21.28 22.67 15.21
CA SER A 86 22.22 23.32 16.13
C SER A 86 22.56 22.43 17.33
N GLU A 87 23.84 22.44 17.73
CA GLU A 87 24.35 21.54 18.78
C GLU A 87 23.66 21.79 20.13
N GLU A 88 23.26 23.04 20.40
CA GLU A 88 22.51 23.39 21.62
C GLU A 88 21.15 22.70 21.67
N ILE A 89 20.36 22.79 20.59
CA ILE A 89 19.03 22.18 20.52
C ILE A 89 19.16 20.66 20.48
N ARG A 90 20.14 20.14 19.74
CA ARG A 90 20.46 18.71 19.68
C ARG A 90 20.76 18.15 21.07
N SER A 91 21.61 18.81 21.86
CA SER A 91 21.96 18.35 23.21
C SER A 91 20.75 18.30 24.13
N ARG A 92 19.81 19.25 24.02
CA ARG A 92 18.56 19.23 24.80
C ARG A 92 17.67 18.06 24.40
N PHE A 93 17.46 17.88 23.10
CA PHE A 93 16.62 16.79 22.57
C PHE A 93 17.22 15.39 22.75
N GLN A 94 18.55 15.28 22.91
CA GLN A 94 19.20 14.03 23.25
C GLN A 94 18.87 13.58 24.68
N GLN A 95 18.66 14.53 25.59
CA GLN A 95 18.34 14.22 26.98
C GLN A 95 16.85 13.95 27.20
N ARG A 96 15.96 14.63 26.45
CA ARG A 96 14.49 14.56 26.59
C ARG A 96 13.80 14.85 25.24
N GLY A 97 12.52 14.53 25.10
CA GLY A 97 11.73 14.91 23.91
C GLY A 97 11.58 13.80 22.87
N SER A 98 11.75 12.53 23.26
CA SER A 98 11.49 11.38 22.39
C SER A 98 10.03 11.32 21.93
N ASP A 99 9.10 11.73 22.78
CA ASP A 99 7.68 11.92 22.49
C ASP A 99 7.43 12.98 21.41
N ILE A 100 8.08 14.15 21.52
CA ILE A 100 7.99 15.22 20.51
C ILE A 100 8.58 14.76 19.17
N LEU A 101 9.79 14.19 19.18
CA LEU A 101 10.46 13.75 17.96
C LEU A 101 9.75 12.58 17.27
N TYR A 102 9.09 11.71 18.04
CA TYR A 102 8.25 10.66 17.49
C TYR A 102 7.13 11.22 16.60
N GLU A 103 6.55 12.37 16.94
CA GLU A 103 5.49 13.00 16.15
C GLU A 103 5.99 13.57 14.81
N PHE A 104 7.28 13.88 14.71
CA PHE A 104 7.92 14.37 13.48
C PHE A 104 8.31 13.25 12.49
N ARG A 105 7.96 12.00 12.76
CA ARG A 105 8.26 10.84 11.89
C ARG A 105 7.75 11.00 10.45
N ILE A 106 6.62 11.70 10.25
CA ILE A 106 5.97 11.90 8.95
C ILE A 106 6.61 13.00 8.07
N LEU A 107 7.51 13.78 8.65
CA LEU A 107 8.19 14.90 8.02
C LEU A 107 9.46 14.45 7.30
N ASN A 108 9.87 15.19 6.27
CA ASN A 108 11.18 15.01 5.63
C ASN A 108 12.31 15.62 6.49
N GLN A 109 13.57 15.45 6.10
CA GLN A 109 14.71 15.91 6.89
C GLN A 109 14.71 17.43 7.16
N ALA A 110 14.47 18.26 6.15
CA ALA A 110 14.47 19.71 6.30
C ALA A 110 13.30 20.17 7.18
N GLU A 111 12.11 19.60 6.96
CA GLU A 111 10.92 19.84 7.78
C GLU A 111 11.15 19.46 9.25
N ARG A 112 11.84 18.34 9.52
CA ARG A 112 12.17 17.90 10.88
C ARG A 112 13.05 18.92 11.62
N VAL A 113 14.06 19.48 10.94
CA VAL A 113 14.94 20.50 11.54
C VAL A 113 14.12 21.73 11.92
N MET A 114 13.36 22.28 10.98
CA MET A 114 12.53 23.47 11.23
C MET A 114 11.48 23.22 12.33
N ALA A 115 10.83 22.05 12.33
CA ALA A 115 9.84 21.69 13.35
C ALA A 115 10.47 21.56 14.74
N THR A 116 11.68 20.99 14.83
CA THR A 116 12.39 20.81 16.10
C THR A 116 12.85 22.15 16.68
N GLU A 117 13.39 23.04 15.84
CA GLU A 117 13.76 24.40 16.24
C GLU A 117 12.55 25.20 16.73
N PHE A 118 11.44 25.13 16.00
CA PHE A 118 10.20 25.78 16.40
C PHE A 118 9.65 25.22 17.72
N SER A 119 9.67 23.89 17.90
CA SER A 119 9.26 23.25 19.15
C SER A 119 10.13 23.65 20.34
N ASP A 120 11.46 23.76 20.17
CA ASP A 120 12.32 24.27 21.25
C ASP A 120 12.02 25.74 21.57
N GLN A 121 11.82 26.57 20.54
CA GLN A 121 11.55 27.99 20.71
C GLN A 121 10.22 28.23 21.44
N ARG A 122 9.18 27.46 21.09
CA ARG A 122 7.83 27.61 21.64
C ARG A 122 7.53 26.70 22.83
N LYS A 123 8.46 25.83 23.20
CA LYS A 123 8.35 24.86 24.30
C LYS A 123 7.07 24.00 24.17
N LEU A 124 6.88 23.45 22.98
CA LEU A 124 5.72 22.62 22.66
C LEU A 124 5.78 21.28 23.40
N ASP A 125 4.62 20.76 23.79
CA ASP A 125 4.47 19.38 24.24
C ASP A 125 4.26 18.41 23.07
N ALA A 126 4.11 17.11 23.35
CA ALA A 126 3.94 16.08 22.33
C ALA A 126 2.63 16.24 21.53
N ASP A 127 1.55 16.73 22.16
CA ASP A 127 0.27 16.94 21.48
C ASP A 127 0.35 18.13 20.52
N GLU A 128 0.95 19.24 20.96
CA GLU A 128 1.21 20.40 20.12
C GLU A 128 2.22 20.07 18.99
N ALA A 129 3.21 19.22 19.25
CA ALA A 129 4.15 18.73 18.23
C ALA A 129 3.45 17.87 17.16
N ARG A 130 2.50 17.02 17.56
CA ARG A 130 1.66 16.23 16.64
C ARG A 130 0.82 17.13 15.74
N GLU A 131 0.25 18.20 16.28
CA GLU A 131 -0.49 19.18 15.48
C GLU A 131 0.44 19.93 14.52
N LEU A 132 1.62 20.36 14.99
CA LEU A 132 2.64 21.01 14.16
C LEU A 132 3.07 20.11 12.99
N ALA A 133 3.35 18.84 13.26
CA ALA A 133 3.76 17.88 12.23
C ALA A 133 2.70 17.75 11.12
N LYS A 134 1.42 17.64 11.52
CA LYS A 134 0.31 17.59 10.57
C LYS A 134 0.18 18.89 9.79
N ALA A 135 0.28 20.04 10.46
CA ALA A 135 0.18 21.34 9.82
C ALA A 135 1.28 21.54 8.76
N ILE A 136 2.55 21.27 9.10
CA ILE A 136 3.66 21.34 8.15
C ILE A 136 3.42 20.39 6.97
N LYS A 137 3.03 19.13 7.24
CA LYS A 137 2.85 18.12 6.20
C LYS A 137 1.69 18.42 5.24
N GLU A 138 0.62 19.02 5.74
CA GLU A 138 -0.48 19.49 4.89
C GLU A 138 -0.05 20.71 4.09
N PHE A 139 0.69 21.63 4.70
CA PHE A 139 1.13 22.87 4.08
C PHE A 139 2.16 22.64 2.98
N SER A 140 3.08 21.67 3.15
CA SER A 140 4.08 21.32 2.12
C SER A 140 3.51 20.63 0.88
N ARG A 141 2.21 20.31 0.85
CA ARG A 141 1.52 19.80 -0.36
C ARG A 141 1.10 20.92 -1.31
N PHE A 142 1.12 22.17 -0.86
CA PHE A 142 0.77 23.30 -1.72
C PHE A 142 1.94 23.60 -2.68
N SER A 143 1.69 23.51 -3.98
CA SER A 143 2.63 24.00 -5.00
C SER A 143 2.73 25.54 -5.00
N VAL A 144 1.66 26.21 -4.59
CA VAL A 144 1.58 27.66 -4.39
C VAL A 144 1.02 27.91 -3.00
N LEU A 145 1.78 28.59 -2.16
CA LEU A 145 1.40 28.84 -0.77
C LEU A 145 0.10 29.67 -0.68
N PRO A 146 -0.76 29.41 0.32
CA PRO A 146 -1.93 30.24 0.58
C PRO A 146 -1.54 31.72 0.79
N PRO A 147 -2.31 32.66 0.21
CA PRO A 147 -1.98 34.08 0.31
C PRO A 147 -1.98 34.53 1.77
N GLY A 148 -0.96 35.31 2.14
CA GLY A 148 -0.77 35.81 3.49
C GLY A 148 0.04 34.89 4.41
N PHE A 149 0.34 33.65 4.03
CA PHE A 149 1.10 32.70 4.85
C PHE A 149 2.44 32.35 4.19
N SER A 150 3.51 32.36 4.98
CA SER A 150 4.84 31.92 4.57
C SER A 150 5.04 30.42 4.80
N ASP A 151 6.16 29.88 4.29
CA ASP A 151 6.60 28.48 4.48
C ASP A 151 6.94 28.14 5.95
N HIS A 152 7.07 29.15 6.81
CA HIS A 152 7.50 28.98 8.20
C HIS A 152 6.55 28.07 9.01
N PRO A 153 7.05 27.17 9.87
CA PRO A 153 6.23 26.23 10.66
C PRO A 153 5.09 26.89 11.47
N GLY A 154 5.37 28.07 12.04
CA GLY A 154 4.37 28.89 12.73
C GLY A 154 3.22 29.36 11.84
N ASP A 155 3.51 29.72 10.58
CA ASP A 155 2.48 30.12 9.61
C ASP A 155 1.67 28.91 9.11
N ALA A 156 2.28 27.71 9.03
CA ALA A 156 1.55 26.48 8.74
C ALA A 156 0.51 26.15 9.82
N LEU A 157 0.88 26.25 11.10
CA LEU A 157 -0.05 26.13 12.24
C LEU A 157 -1.12 27.22 12.22
N ALA A 158 -0.71 28.46 11.94
CA ALA A 158 -1.60 29.61 11.87
C ALA A 158 -2.64 29.45 10.74
N TYR A 159 -2.23 28.94 9.58
CA TYR A 159 -3.10 28.62 8.46
C TYR A 159 -4.10 27.52 8.81
N GLN A 160 -3.67 26.46 9.51
CA GLN A 160 -4.57 25.40 9.96
C GLN A 160 -5.65 25.95 10.91
N ALA A 161 -5.24 26.78 11.88
CA ALA A 161 -6.14 27.43 12.81
C ALA A 161 -7.11 28.39 12.10
N TRP A 162 -6.62 29.17 11.14
CA TRP A 162 -7.44 30.05 10.30
C TRP A 162 -8.47 29.27 9.48
N LYS A 163 -8.06 28.20 8.81
CA LYS A 163 -8.95 27.33 8.02
C LYS A 163 -10.04 26.71 8.89
N ALA A 164 -9.67 26.21 10.07
CA ALA A 164 -10.61 25.66 11.03
C ALA A 164 -11.58 26.73 11.56
N ALA A 165 -11.08 27.93 11.91
CA ALA A 165 -11.92 29.02 12.42
C ALA A 165 -13.00 29.45 11.42
N ARG A 166 -12.69 29.43 10.12
CA ARG A 166 -13.65 29.72 9.04
C ARG A 166 -14.77 28.69 8.87
N GLN A 167 -14.56 27.48 9.39
CA GLN A 167 -15.54 26.41 9.32
C GLN A 167 -16.38 26.31 10.60
N GLN A 168 -16.03 27.06 11.66
CA GLN A 168 -16.73 27.01 12.93
C GLN A 168 -17.85 28.05 13.01
N HIS A 169 -19.04 27.57 13.38
CA HIS A 169 -20.22 28.41 13.61
C HIS A 169 -20.31 28.90 15.06
N ASP A 170 -19.76 28.16 16.01
CA ASP A 170 -19.72 28.57 17.41
C ASP A 170 -18.66 29.66 17.62
N LEU A 171 -19.09 30.81 18.15
CA LEU A 171 -18.24 31.98 18.34
C LEU A 171 -17.11 31.74 19.35
N GLN A 172 -17.34 30.92 20.38
CA GLN A 172 -16.32 30.65 21.40
C GLN A 172 -15.22 29.74 20.84
N GLN A 173 -15.59 28.66 20.15
CA GLN A 173 -14.65 27.77 19.45
C GLN A 173 -13.88 28.51 18.36
N ARG A 174 -14.56 29.36 17.58
CA ARG A 174 -13.92 30.22 16.59
C ARG A 174 -12.90 31.15 17.23
N SER A 175 -13.25 31.80 18.34
CA SER A 175 -12.34 32.71 19.07
C SER A 175 -11.10 31.98 19.60
N ARG A 176 -11.26 30.75 20.11
CA ARG A 176 -10.13 29.90 20.54
C ARG A 176 -9.19 29.57 19.38
N LEU A 177 -9.74 29.27 18.19
CA LEU A 177 -8.94 29.00 17.00
C LEU A 177 -8.21 30.25 16.49
N ILE A 178 -8.86 31.42 16.53
CA ILE A 178 -8.22 32.70 16.19
C ILE A 178 -7.04 32.98 17.14
N ALA A 179 -7.26 32.84 18.46
CA ALA A 179 -6.20 33.03 19.45
C ALA A 179 -5.03 32.05 19.24
N LYS A 180 -5.33 30.78 18.92
CA LYS A 180 -4.32 29.78 18.56
C LYS A 180 -3.53 30.18 17.31
N GLY A 181 -4.21 30.67 16.28
CA GLY A 181 -3.56 31.17 15.07
C GLY A 181 -2.60 32.33 15.36
N LEU A 182 -3.05 33.32 16.15
CA LEU A 182 -2.24 34.48 16.54
C LEU A 182 -1.05 34.10 17.46
N LYS A 183 -1.21 33.08 18.33
CA LYS A 183 -0.13 32.56 19.19
C LYS A 183 1.08 32.11 18.35
N TYR A 184 0.83 31.48 17.20
CA TYR A 184 1.87 30.81 16.41
C TYR A 184 2.28 31.52 15.12
N ALA A 185 1.44 32.40 14.58
CA ALA A 185 1.73 33.16 13.38
C ALA A 185 3.12 33.83 13.46
N HIS A 186 3.91 33.64 12.41
CA HIS A 186 5.25 34.17 12.26
C HIS A 186 5.23 35.45 11.44
N SER A 187 4.64 35.41 10.23
CA SER A 187 4.59 36.58 9.35
C SER A 187 3.51 37.59 9.77
N GLN A 188 3.77 38.86 9.48
CA GLN A 188 2.81 39.94 9.74
C GLN A 188 1.55 39.78 8.88
N THR A 189 1.70 39.34 7.63
CA THR A 189 0.60 39.05 6.73
C THR A 189 -0.30 37.93 7.24
N ALA A 190 0.25 36.90 7.89
CA ALA A 190 -0.53 35.82 8.48
C ALA A 190 -1.34 36.32 9.68
N ARG A 191 -0.74 37.17 10.52
CA ARG A 191 -1.45 37.82 11.64
C ARG A 191 -2.64 38.64 11.14
N GLU A 192 -2.42 39.52 10.17
CA GLU A 192 -3.48 40.36 9.60
C GLU A 192 -4.60 39.51 8.99
N THR A 193 -4.26 38.43 8.28
CA THR A 193 -5.23 37.49 7.68
C THR A 193 -6.08 36.79 8.76
N ILE A 194 -5.52 36.54 9.94
CA ILE A 194 -6.24 35.94 11.07
C ILE A 194 -7.07 36.97 11.84
N GLU A 195 -6.56 38.19 12.02
CA GLU A 195 -7.27 39.29 12.67
C GLU A 195 -8.55 39.68 11.92
N GLN A 196 -8.54 39.59 10.58
CA GLN A 196 -9.74 39.78 9.76
C GLN A 196 -10.90 38.84 10.15
N LEU A 197 -10.62 37.67 10.75
CA LEU A 197 -11.66 36.77 11.23
C LEU A 197 -12.41 37.31 12.46
N LEU A 198 -11.93 38.35 13.13
CA LEU A 198 -12.64 39.00 14.24
C LEU A 198 -13.76 39.92 13.76
N THR A 199 -13.67 40.43 12.53
CA THR A 199 -14.63 41.38 11.95
C THR A 199 -15.51 40.71 10.89
N ASP A 200 -15.00 39.70 10.18
CA ASP A 200 -15.74 39.02 9.12
C ASP A 200 -16.60 37.85 9.64
N PHE A 201 -17.82 38.15 10.08
CA PHE A 201 -18.80 37.12 10.45
C PHE A 201 -19.54 36.51 9.24
N SER A 202 -19.24 36.94 8.00
CA SER A 202 -19.94 36.51 6.79
C SER A 202 -19.40 35.21 6.18
N ILE A 203 -18.29 34.67 6.73
CA ILE A 203 -17.63 33.47 6.22
C ILE A 203 -18.53 32.25 6.44
N THR A 204 -19.33 31.95 5.42
CA THR A 204 -20.10 30.72 5.35
C THR A 204 -19.11 29.58 5.08
N ALA A 205 -19.13 28.53 5.90
CA ALA A 205 -18.32 27.33 5.69
C ALA A 205 -18.63 26.78 4.29
N LYS A 206 -17.72 26.98 3.33
CA LYS A 206 -17.86 26.34 2.01
C LYS A 206 -17.76 24.83 2.25
N LYS A 207 -18.88 24.12 2.04
CA LYS A 207 -18.87 22.64 2.02
C LYS A 207 -17.77 22.19 1.07
N SER A 208 -16.81 21.42 1.59
CA SER A 208 -15.81 20.79 0.74
C SER A 208 -16.51 19.84 -0.22
N ALA A 209 -16.04 19.77 -1.47
CA ALA A 209 -16.47 18.73 -2.39
C ALA A 209 -16.23 17.35 -1.73
N PRO A 210 -17.12 16.37 -1.97
CA PRO A 210 -16.90 15.01 -1.51
C PRO A 210 -15.58 14.48 -2.08
N ARG A 211 -14.92 13.60 -1.32
CA ARG A 211 -13.73 12.90 -1.84
C ARG A 211 -14.15 12.07 -3.05
N LEU A 212 -13.34 12.08 -4.10
CA LEU A 212 -13.53 11.17 -5.24
C LEU A 212 -13.29 9.72 -4.76
N PRO A 213 -14.09 8.74 -5.21
CA PRO A 213 -13.91 7.34 -4.85
C PRO A 213 -12.71 6.75 -5.62
N MET A 214 -11.52 7.10 -5.17
CA MET A 214 -10.26 6.65 -5.77
C MET A 214 -9.90 5.26 -5.23
N TYR A 215 -9.62 4.34 -6.16
CA TYR A 215 -9.06 3.03 -5.86
C TYR A 215 -7.69 2.94 -6.52
N ARG A 216 -6.74 2.29 -5.85
CA ARG A 216 -5.42 1.97 -6.41
C ARG A 216 -5.26 0.46 -6.29
N LEU A 217 -5.02 -0.19 -7.42
CA LEU A 217 -4.67 -1.60 -7.47
C LEU A 217 -3.28 -1.75 -6.82
N GLU A 218 -3.17 -2.61 -5.82
CA GLU A 218 -1.90 -2.82 -5.11
C GLU A 218 -1.01 -3.80 -5.88
N THR A 219 0.31 -3.68 -5.74
CA THR A 219 1.30 -4.42 -6.55
C THR A 219 1.26 -5.93 -6.35
N GLU A 220 0.71 -6.40 -5.23
CA GLU A 220 0.56 -7.81 -4.89
C GLU A 220 -0.72 -8.45 -5.47
N GLU A 221 -1.65 -7.64 -6.00
CA GLU A 221 -2.87 -8.16 -6.60
C GLU A 221 -2.61 -8.66 -8.03
N ASP A 222 -2.74 -9.98 -8.22
CA ASP A 222 -2.71 -10.60 -9.54
C ASP A 222 -3.96 -10.19 -10.34
N LEU A 223 -3.78 -9.20 -11.21
CA LEU A 223 -4.87 -8.67 -12.05
C LEU A 223 -5.52 -9.76 -12.89
N PRO A 224 -6.85 -9.78 -13.01
CA PRO A 224 -7.54 -10.72 -13.87
C PRO A 224 -7.13 -10.50 -15.33
N ARG A 225 -7.04 -11.59 -16.08
CA ARG A 225 -6.74 -11.56 -17.52
C ARG A 225 -8.00 -11.85 -18.32
N LEU A 226 -8.26 -11.06 -19.35
CA LEU A 226 -9.33 -11.31 -20.31
C LEU A 226 -8.88 -12.33 -21.33
N ILE A 227 -9.68 -13.38 -21.52
CA ILE A 227 -9.36 -14.53 -22.38
C ILE A 227 -10.51 -14.75 -23.35
N PRO A 228 -10.24 -14.99 -24.65
CA PRO A 228 -11.29 -15.17 -25.64
C PRO A 228 -11.86 -16.57 -25.50
N VAL A 229 -13.18 -16.69 -25.58
CA VAL A 229 -13.88 -17.97 -25.54
C VAL A 229 -14.15 -18.42 -26.97
N VAL A 230 -13.49 -19.51 -27.38
CA VAL A 230 -13.66 -20.09 -28.73
C VAL A 230 -15.06 -20.66 -28.91
N GLY A 231 -15.59 -21.32 -27.87
CA GLY A 231 -16.88 -21.98 -27.90
C GLY A 231 -16.95 -23.13 -26.89
N LYS A 232 -17.75 -24.14 -27.22
CA LYS A 232 -17.96 -25.33 -26.40
C LYS A 232 -17.60 -26.59 -27.19
N PHE A 233 -16.96 -27.56 -26.56
CA PHE A 233 -16.69 -28.86 -27.18
C PHE A 233 -17.99 -29.59 -27.60
N PRO A 234 -17.96 -30.35 -28.71
CA PRO A 234 -16.85 -30.52 -29.66
C PRO A 234 -16.61 -29.26 -30.51
N LEU A 235 -15.34 -28.94 -30.78
CA LEU A 235 -14.93 -27.77 -31.56
C LEU A 235 -14.39 -28.20 -32.93
N THR A 236 -14.55 -27.36 -33.94
CA THR A 236 -13.90 -27.56 -35.25
C THR A 236 -12.59 -26.77 -35.34
N PRO A 237 -11.65 -27.16 -36.24
CA PRO A 237 -10.46 -26.36 -36.53
C PRO A 237 -10.77 -24.94 -37.01
N SER A 238 -11.93 -24.73 -37.65
CA SER A 238 -12.39 -23.42 -38.10
C SER A 238 -12.71 -22.49 -36.93
N ASP A 239 -13.37 -23.02 -35.89
CA ASP A 239 -13.69 -22.24 -34.68
C ASP A 239 -12.40 -21.78 -33.99
N PHE A 240 -11.42 -22.67 -33.88
CA PHE A 240 -10.11 -22.39 -33.27
C PHE A 240 -9.30 -21.33 -34.02
N LYS A 241 -9.35 -21.33 -35.36
CA LYS A 241 -8.66 -20.34 -36.21
C LYS A 241 -9.37 -18.99 -36.27
N ALA A 242 -10.68 -18.94 -35.99
CA ALA A 242 -11.45 -17.71 -36.03
C ALA A 242 -11.09 -16.74 -34.90
N VAL A 243 -10.49 -17.24 -33.81
CA VAL A 243 -10.09 -16.41 -32.66
C VAL A 243 -8.72 -15.78 -32.93
N PRO A 244 -8.62 -14.43 -33.05
CA PRO A 244 -7.34 -13.78 -33.27
C PRO A 244 -6.45 -13.83 -32.03
N LEU A 245 -5.16 -13.54 -32.19
CA LEU A 245 -4.26 -13.24 -31.07
C LEU A 245 -4.72 -11.92 -30.41
N ILE A 246 -4.66 -11.86 -29.09
CA ILE A 246 -5.06 -10.69 -28.32
C ILE A 246 -3.85 -9.87 -27.95
N GLU A 247 -3.97 -8.56 -28.18
CA GLU A 247 -3.01 -7.58 -27.71
C GLU A 247 -3.63 -6.73 -26.59
N GLU A 248 -2.98 -6.71 -25.44
CA GLU A 248 -3.38 -5.89 -24.29
C GLU A 248 -2.73 -4.50 -24.40
N LEU A 249 -3.53 -3.43 -24.30
CA LEU A 249 -3.08 -2.06 -24.54
C LEU A 249 -2.90 -1.26 -23.24
N GLY A 250 -1.69 -0.73 -23.08
CA GLY A 250 -1.36 0.26 -22.05
C GLY A 250 -1.42 -0.27 -20.60
N ALA A 251 -1.41 0.64 -19.63
CA ALA A 251 -1.32 0.31 -18.20
C ALA A 251 -2.58 -0.35 -17.60
N PHE A 252 -3.67 -0.45 -18.38
CA PHE A 252 -4.94 -1.01 -17.94
C PHE A 252 -5.32 -2.29 -18.70
N SER A 253 -4.38 -2.89 -19.45
CA SER A 253 -4.58 -4.12 -20.22
C SER A 253 -5.86 -4.12 -21.07
N ILE A 254 -6.09 -3.03 -21.81
CA ILE A 254 -7.32 -2.87 -22.59
C ILE A 254 -7.27 -3.79 -23.81
N VAL A 255 -8.29 -4.63 -23.98
CA VAL A 255 -8.45 -5.46 -25.18
C VAL A 255 -9.47 -4.80 -26.12
N LYS A 256 -9.08 -4.60 -27.38
CA LYS A 256 -9.99 -4.15 -28.44
C LYS A 256 -10.32 -5.30 -29.37
N SER A 257 -11.59 -5.45 -29.73
CA SER A 257 -12.05 -6.44 -30.70
C SER A 257 -12.98 -5.81 -31.72
N SER A 258 -12.76 -6.13 -33.01
CA SER A 258 -13.59 -5.72 -34.13
C SER A 258 -14.41 -6.92 -34.61
N GLY A 259 -15.34 -7.41 -33.78
CA GLY A 259 -16.16 -8.57 -34.13
C GLY A 259 -17.02 -9.08 -32.98
N ASN A 260 -17.86 -10.08 -33.27
CA ASN A 260 -18.64 -10.77 -32.26
C ASN A 260 -17.73 -11.80 -31.58
N ALA A 261 -17.29 -11.51 -30.36
CA ALA A 261 -16.38 -12.37 -29.61
C ALA A 261 -16.90 -12.54 -28.17
N ALA A 262 -16.79 -13.76 -27.65
CA ALA A 262 -17.08 -14.06 -26.26
C ALA A 262 -15.78 -13.98 -25.44
N TRP A 263 -15.89 -13.52 -24.19
CA TRP A 263 -14.75 -13.26 -23.32
C TRP A 263 -15.03 -13.76 -21.91
N VAL A 264 -13.98 -14.18 -21.21
CA VAL A 264 -14.02 -14.52 -19.80
C VAL A 264 -12.87 -13.84 -19.08
N ALA A 265 -13.16 -13.21 -17.95
CA ALA A 265 -12.13 -12.70 -17.04
C ALA A 265 -11.72 -13.83 -16.10
N VAL A 266 -10.46 -14.25 -16.16
CA VAL A 266 -9.90 -15.30 -15.31
C VAL A 266 -8.97 -14.66 -14.29
N PRO A 267 -8.94 -15.11 -13.03
CA PRO A 267 -7.98 -14.63 -12.04
C PRO A 267 -6.54 -14.67 -12.58
N GLY A 268 -5.71 -13.72 -12.16
CA GLY A 268 -4.33 -13.56 -12.63
C GLY A 268 -3.35 -14.63 -12.11
N TRP A 269 -3.80 -15.88 -11.95
CA TRP A 269 -2.94 -16.98 -11.55
C TRP A 269 -1.70 -17.09 -12.44
N GLN A 270 -0.58 -17.50 -11.85
CA GLN A 270 0.71 -17.56 -12.54
C GLN A 270 0.68 -18.33 -13.86
N VAL A 271 -0.08 -19.42 -13.95
CA VAL A 271 -0.26 -20.20 -15.19
C VAL A 271 -0.99 -19.41 -16.28
N VAL A 272 -1.93 -18.54 -15.91
CA VAL A 272 -2.67 -17.67 -16.83
C VAL A 272 -1.80 -16.50 -17.28
N ARG A 273 -1.03 -15.89 -16.36
CA ARG A 273 -0.14 -14.76 -16.69
C ARG A 273 1.04 -15.15 -17.57
N LYS A 274 1.57 -16.37 -17.40
CA LYS A 274 2.69 -16.88 -18.21
C LYS A 274 2.28 -17.36 -19.60
N SER A 275 0.99 -17.55 -19.85
CA SER A 275 0.53 -17.98 -21.17
C SER A 275 0.71 -16.86 -22.20
N GLU A 276 1.14 -17.19 -23.41
CA GLU A 276 1.37 -16.19 -24.45
C GLU A 276 0.09 -15.94 -25.26
N ASP A 277 -0.56 -17.02 -25.71
CA ASP A 277 -1.78 -16.96 -26.51
C ASP A 277 -2.88 -17.87 -25.93
N PRO A 278 -3.42 -17.52 -24.74
CA PRO A 278 -4.45 -18.32 -24.09
C PRO A 278 -5.80 -18.17 -24.80
N ILE A 279 -6.47 -19.30 -24.96
CA ILE A 279 -7.88 -19.38 -25.35
C ILE A 279 -8.68 -20.16 -24.30
N ALA A 280 -9.97 -19.87 -24.21
CA ALA A 280 -10.90 -20.58 -23.35
C ALA A 280 -11.87 -21.44 -24.18
N VAL A 281 -12.13 -22.65 -23.69
CA VAL A 281 -13.08 -23.60 -24.26
C VAL A 281 -14.00 -24.10 -23.14
N LEU A 282 -15.29 -24.17 -23.41
CA LEU A 282 -16.25 -24.77 -22.49
C LEU A 282 -16.34 -26.28 -22.72
N GLY A 283 -16.24 -27.05 -21.65
CA GLY A 283 -16.33 -28.50 -21.68
C GLY A 283 -17.26 -29.04 -20.60
N ASN A 284 -17.22 -30.36 -20.42
CA ASN A 284 -17.87 -31.05 -19.31
C ASN A 284 -16.84 -31.92 -18.60
N SER A 285 -16.87 -31.91 -17.27
CA SER A 285 -15.91 -32.64 -16.43
C SER A 285 -15.88 -34.15 -16.67
N ALA A 286 -16.99 -34.74 -17.13
CA ALA A 286 -17.11 -36.16 -17.44
C ALA A 286 -16.58 -36.55 -18.82
N ASN A 287 -16.41 -35.58 -19.73
CA ASN A 287 -16.01 -35.81 -21.11
C ASN A 287 -14.52 -35.52 -21.35
N LEU A 288 -13.75 -35.25 -20.29
CA LEU A 288 -12.31 -35.06 -20.37
C LEU A 288 -11.60 -36.41 -20.54
N PRO A 289 -10.39 -36.46 -21.13
CA PRO A 289 -9.64 -37.71 -21.30
C PRO A 289 -9.42 -38.47 -20.00
N ASN A 290 -9.23 -37.71 -18.91
CA ASN A 290 -9.31 -38.21 -17.55
C ASN A 290 -10.46 -37.47 -16.83
N PRO A 291 -11.65 -38.08 -16.70
CA PRO A 291 -12.81 -37.44 -16.08
C PRO A 291 -12.52 -36.98 -14.65
N LEU A 292 -12.94 -35.76 -14.30
CA LEU A 292 -12.72 -35.24 -12.95
C LEU A 292 -13.68 -35.91 -11.95
N PRO A 293 -13.25 -36.18 -10.71
CA PRO A 293 -14.07 -36.86 -9.70
C PRO A 293 -15.32 -36.04 -9.31
N GLY A 294 -16.41 -36.72 -8.94
CA GLY A 294 -17.65 -36.09 -8.47
C GLY A 294 -18.74 -35.99 -9.54
N LYS A 295 -19.70 -35.07 -9.34
CA LYS A 295 -20.82 -34.89 -10.28
C LYS A 295 -20.34 -34.26 -11.59
N SER A 296 -20.89 -34.74 -12.70
CA SER A 296 -20.71 -34.13 -14.03
C SER A 296 -21.19 -32.69 -14.02
N GLU A 297 -20.32 -31.75 -14.40
CA GLU A 297 -20.62 -30.33 -14.45
C GLU A 297 -19.85 -29.61 -15.58
N PRO A 298 -20.30 -28.43 -16.05
CA PRO A 298 -19.55 -27.66 -17.04
C PRO A 298 -18.21 -27.21 -16.47
N VAL A 299 -17.17 -27.14 -17.31
CA VAL A 299 -15.84 -26.66 -16.92
C VAL A 299 -15.32 -25.65 -17.93
N LEU A 300 -14.56 -24.67 -17.46
CA LEU A 300 -13.75 -23.79 -18.30
C LEU A 300 -12.37 -24.40 -18.49
N ILE A 301 -11.96 -24.58 -19.73
CA ILE A 301 -10.69 -25.19 -20.12
C ILE A 301 -9.86 -24.12 -20.79
N LEU A 302 -8.62 -23.93 -20.35
CA LEU A 302 -7.69 -22.96 -20.92
C LEU A 302 -6.54 -23.66 -21.62
N ILE A 303 -6.28 -23.23 -22.85
CA ILE A 303 -5.26 -23.80 -23.72
C ILE A 303 -4.37 -22.65 -24.19
N ASP A 304 -3.06 -22.81 -24.05
CA ASP A 304 -2.08 -21.87 -24.62
C ASP A 304 -1.69 -22.34 -26.03
N ARG A 305 -2.08 -21.58 -27.05
CA ARG A 305 -1.80 -21.91 -28.46
C ARG A 305 -0.34 -21.69 -28.83
N ALA A 306 0.45 -20.98 -28.02
CA ALA A 306 1.88 -20.81 -28.25
C ALA A 306 2.70 -22.02 -27.78
N GLN A 307 2.16 -22.83 -26.87
CA GLN A 307 2.85 -23.99 -26.31
C GLN A 307 2.49 -25.27 -27.08
N ARG A 308 3.36 -25.67 -28.00
CA ARG A 308 3.16 -26.84 -28.90
C ARG A 308 4.27 -27.89 -28.82
N GLU A 309 5.25 -27.67 -27.95
CA GLU A 309 6.29 -28.65 -27.67
C GLU A 309 5.71 -29.76 -26.79
N TRP A 310 5.95 -31.02 -27.18
CA TRP A 310 5.48 -32.17 -26.41
C TRP A 310 6.13 -32.22 -25.03
N ASP A 311 5.33 -32.59 -24.03
CA ASP A 311 5.72 -32.73 -22.64
C ASP A 311 4.92 -33.88 -22.03
N ILE A 312 5.63 -34.84 -21.43
CA ILE A 312 5.03 -36.08 -20.90
C ILE A 312 4.05 -35.80 -19.74
N ASP A 313 4.15 -34.65 -19.07
CA ASP A 313 3.27 -34.32 -17.94
C ASP A 313 2.04 -33.48 -18.35
N SER A 314 1.74 -33.40 -19.65
CA SER A 314 0.78 -32.43 -20.19
C SER A 314 -0.24 -33.00 -21.18
N TYR A 315 -1.45 -32.43 -21.15
CA TYR A 315 -2.46 -32.66 -22.18
C TYR A 315 -2.35 -31.59 -23.27
N PHE A 316 -2.64 -31.98 -24.51
CA PHE A 316 -2.59 -31.11 -25.68
C PHE A 316 -3.91 -31.16 -26.45
N LEU A 317 -4.25 -30.04 -27.08
CA LEU A 317 -5.33 -29.98 -28.06
C LEU A 317 -4.81 -30.48 -29.41
N VAL A 318 -5.52 -31.43 -30.01
CA VAL A 318 -5.17 -32.03 -31.30
C VAL A 318 -6.39 -32.14 -32.21
N GLU A 319 -6.16 -32.21 -33.51
CA GLU A 319 -7.20 -32.42 -34.51
C GLU A 319 -7.35 -33.91 -34.82
N LYS A 320 -8.57 -34.43 -34.73
CA LYS A 320 -8.91 -35.82 -35.05
C LYS A 320 -10.32 -35.92 -35.61
N SER A 321 -10.46 -36.56 -36.77
CA SER A 321 -11.76 -36.79 -37.42
C SER A 321 -12.61 -35.51 -37.50
N GLU A 322 -12.00 -34.43 -37.98
CA GLU A 322 -12.60 -33.09 -38.17
C GLU A 322 -13.01 -32.33 -36.88
N ASN A 323 -12.71 -32.88 -35.71
CA ASN A 323 -12.97 -32.25 -34.42
C ASN A 323 -11.66 -32.02 -33.65
N LEU A 324 -11.70 -31.12 -32.68
CA LEU A 324 -10.64 -30.89 -31.73
C LEU A 324 -10.92 -31.65 -30.44
N GLU A 325 -9.93 -32.39 -29.95
CA GLU A 325 -9.99 -33.11 -28.68
C GLU A 325 -8.72 -32.88 -27.85
N LEU A 326 -8.85 -33.06 -26.53
CA LEU A 326 -7.69 -33.09 -25.63
C LEU A 326 -7.12 -34.50 -25.60
N GLN A 327 -5.81 -34.63 -25.66
CA GLN A 327 -5.14 -35.92 -25.56
C GLN A 327 -3.81 -35.80 -24.81
N TRP A 328 -3.45 -36.87 -24.11
CA TRP A 328 -2.13 -37.06 -23.51
C TRP A 328 -1.38 -38.15 -24.28
N PHE A 329 -0.06 -38.00 -24.38
CA PHE A 329 0.82 -38.91 -25.11
C PHE A 329 1.98 -39.32 -24.22
N ASP A 330 2.20 -40.63 -24.12
CA ASP A 330 3.31 -41.25 -23.39
C ASP A 330 4.66 -41.12 -24.13
N GLU A 331 4.61 -40.98 -25.45
CA GLU A 331 5.77 -40.70 -26.30
C GLU A 331 5.54 -39.47 -27.18
N THR A 332 6.60 -38.93 -27.79
CA THR A 332 6.48 -37.81 -28.72
C THR A 332 5.60 -38.18 -29.91
N PRO A 333 4.45 -37.52 -30.11
CA PRO A 333 3.51 -37.92 -31.15
C PRO A 333 3.92 -37.39 -32.52
N ASP A 334 3.65 -38.18 -33.58
CA ASP A 334 3.82 -37.78 -34.99
C ASP A 334 2.69 -36.88 -35.52
N ILE A 335 1.91 -36.27 -34.63
CA ILE A 335 0.79 -35.38 -34.97
C ILE A 335 1.04 -33.95 -34.49
N HIS A 336 0.41 -32.99 -35.17
CA HIS A 336 0.57 -31.58 -34.84
C HIS A 336 -0.21 -31.20 -33.57
N LEU A 337 0.50 -30.71 -32.55
CA LEU A 337 -0.10 -30.19 -31.33
C LEU A 337 -0.52 -28.73 -31.54
N LEU A 338 -1.78 -28.41 -31.25
CA LEU A 338 -2.35 -27.07 -31.47
C LEU A 338 -2.16 -26.13 -30.28
N GLY A 339 -2.00 -26.69 -29.08
CA GLY A 339 -1.76 -25.95 -27.85
C GLY A 339 -1.79 -26.85 -26.63
N LYS A 340 -1.18 -26.38 -25.53
CA LYS A 340 -1.09 -27.10 -24.27
C LYS A 340 -2.22 -26.70 -23.33
N LEU A 341 -2.83 -27.68 -22.66
CA LEU A 341 -3.77 -27.45 -21.57
C LEU A 341 -3.03 -26.83 -20.37
N ILE A 342 -3.46 -25.66 -19.91
CA ILE A 342 -2.82 -24.94 -18.79
C ILE A 342 -3.70 -24.88 -17.54
N LEU A 343 -5.03 -24.96 -17.68
CA LEU A 343 -5.96 -24.87 -16.55
C LEU A 343 -7.31 -25.49 -16.88
N ILE A 344 -7.91 -26.20 -15.91
CA ILE A 344 -9.33 -26.55 -15.90
C ILE A 344 -9.96 -25.94 -14.64
N MET A 345 -11.05 -25.20 -14.80
CA MET A 345 -11.73 -24.52 -13.72
C MET A 345 -13.20 -24.95 -13.67
N ARG A 346 -13.65 -25.38 -12.48
CA ARG A 346 -15.06 -25.63 -12.19
C ARG A 346 -15.79 -24.30 -11.92
N PRO A 347 -17.13 -24.27 -12.07
CA PRO A 347 -17.92 -23.09 -11.69
C PRO A 347 -17.71 -22.77 -10.20
N LYS A 348 -17.88 -21.48 -9.84
CA LYS A 348 -17.83 -21.08 -8.43
C LYS A 348 -18.89 -21.86 -7.65
N LYS A 349 -18.48 -22.54 -6.58
CA LYS A 349 -19.42 -23.20 -5.66
C LYS A 349 -20.21 -22.12 -4.93
N VAL A 350 -21.52 -22.08 -5.16
CA VAL A 350 -22.42 -21.21 -4.38
C VAL A 350 -22.97 -22.05 -3.23
N LEU A 351 -22.58 -21.68 -2.01
CA LEU A 351 -23.15 -22.21 -0.77
C LEU A 351 -24.25 -21.20 -0.40
N ASP A 352 -25.50 -21.52 -0.72
CA ASP A 352 -26.71 -20.68 -0.57
C ASP A 352 -26.69 -19.29 -1.22
N GLU A 353 -27.42 -19.15 -2.34
CA GLU A 353 -27.66 -17.84 -2.99
C GLU A 353 -28.38 -16.84 -2.07
N ASP A 354 -29.21 -17.34 -1.15
CA ASP A 354 -30.02 -16.51 -0.24
C ASP A 354 -29.19 -15.86 0.91
N GLN A 355 -27.99 -16.37 1.22
CA GLN A 355 -27.13 -15.77 2.27
C GLN A 355 -26.28 -14.59 1.77
N ILE A 356 -26.16 -14.38 0.46
CA ILE A 356 -25.28 -13.35 -0.12
C ILE A 356 -25.81 -11.93 0.17
N HIS A 357 -27.05 -11.80 0.64
CA HIS A 357 -27.69 -10.51 0.93
C HIS A 357 -27.59 -10.04 2.38
N ASP A 358 -27.24 -10.90 3.34
CA ASP A 358 -27.13 -10.53 4.76
C ASP A 358 -25.67 -10.36 5.20
N VAL A 359 -25.19 -9.13 5.12
CA VAL A 359 -23.81 -8.71 5.47
C VAL A 359 -23.53 -8.78 6.99
N TRP A 360 -24.47 -9.27 7.81
CA TRP A 360 -24.41 -9.20 9.27
C TRP A 360 -24.70 -10.51 10.02
N GLN A 361 -24.51 -11.68 9.40
CA GLN A 361 -24.37 -12.90 10.19
C GLN A 361 -22.94 -13.03 10.70
N ILE A 362 -22.76 -12.70 11.98
CA ILE A 362 -21.58 -13.10 12.75
C ILE A 362 -21.80 -14.58 13.10
N ASP A 363 -20.87 -15.45 12.73
CA ASP A 363 -20.85 -16.84 13.21
C ASP A 363 -20.82 -16.83 14.75
N GLU A 364 -21.85 -17.40 15.39
CA GLU A 364 -21.89 -17.63 16.85
C GLU A 364 -20.94 -18.74 17.30
#